data_AF-A0A926AK80-F1
#
_entry.id   AF-A0A926AK80-F1
#
_cell.length_a   1.000
_cell.length_b   1.000
_cell.length_c   1.000
_cell.angle_alpha   90.00
_cell.angle_beta   90.00
_cell.angle_gamma   90.00
#
_symmetry.space_group_name_H-M   'P 1'
#
loop_
_entity.id
_entity.type
_entity.pdbx_description
1 polymer ?
#
loop_
_entity_poly.entity_id
_entity_poly.type
_entity_poly.pdbx_seq_one_letter_code
_entity_poly.pdbx_strand_id
1 'polypeptide(L)'
;MAFESALAAGDGVAGAHCIHERWMRSHFAAHIETALDLLWKRAGASVPEWLPMRYISWLPTAYDVAARFTANGRGRSNLYLILLDFADRRGDDHGVYVGMSRYSPAQRFDQHKTGIRAAGSVLKRGIEVLTGPTLHLQHIKLSCAARIESALAGALADAGIRVEEGH
;
A
#
# COMPACT_ATOMS: atom_id res chain seq x y z
N MET A 1 -15.11 -18.29 -10.97
CA MET A 1 -16.54 -18.20 -10.57
C MET A 1 -16.80 -16.95 -9.72
N ALA A 2 -16.12 -16.72 -8.59
CA ALA A 2 -16.40 -15.58 -7.71
C ALA A 2 -16.17 -14.18 -8.34
N PHE A 3 -15.01 -13.95 -8.99
CA PHE A 3 -14.69 -12.65 -9.59
C PHE A 3 -15.66 -12.24 -10.71
N GLU A 4 -15.95 -13.16 -11.65
CA GLU A 4 -16.90 -12.90 -12.74
C GLU A 4 -18.30 -12.54 -12.23
N SER A 5 -18.75 -13.19 -11.15
CA SER A 5 -20.04 -12.88 -10.52
C SER A 5 -20.03 -11.48 -9.89
N ALA A 6 -18.95 -11.10 -9.20
CA ALA A 6 -18.81 -9.77 -8.63
C ALA A 6 -18.78 -8.68 -9.72
N LEU A 7 -18.08 -8.95 -10.82
CA LEU A 7 -18.00 -8.06 -11.98
C LEU A 7 -19.38 -7.90 -12.65
N ALA A 8 -20.10 -9.00 -12.87
CA ALA A 8 -21.46 -8.96 -13.41
C ALA A 8 -22.40 -8.12 -12.54
N ALA A 9 -22.31 -8.27 -11.22
CA ALA A 9 -23.09 -7.51 -10.24
C ALA A 9 -22.66 -6.03 -10.10
N GLY A 10 -21.48 -5.64 -10.60
CA GLY A 10 -20.92 -4.31 -10.36
C GLY A 10 -20.44 -4.09 -8.91
N ASP A 11 -20.11 -5.17 -8.22
CA ASP A 11 -19.64 -5.14 -6.82
C ASP A 11 -18.12 -4.97 -6.77
N GLY A 12 -17.69 -3.73 -6.60
CA GLY A 12 -16.29 -3.34 -6.50
C GLY A 12 -15.59 -3.93 -5.28
N VAL A 13 -16.30 -4.11 -4.16
CA VAL A 13 -15.73 -4.64 -2.92
C VAL A 13 -15.46 -6.14 -3.05
N ALA A 14 -16.46 -6.91 -3.49
CA ALA A 14 -16.28 -8.34 -3.70
C ALA A 14 -15.25 -8.63 -4.80
N GLY A 15 -15.25 -7.83 -5.87
CA GLY A 15 -14.25 -7.91 -6.93
C GLY A 15 -12.83 -7.63 -6.41
N ALA A 16 -12.67 -6.60 -5.59
CA ALA A 16 -11.39 -6.25 -4.98
C ALA A 16 -10.86 -7.39 -4.08
N HIS A 17 -11.72 -8.01 -3.27
CA HIS A 17 -11.32 -9.17 -2.46
C HIS A 17 -10.83 -10.33 -3.32
N CYS A 18 -11.51 -10.62 -4.44
CA CYS A 18 -11.09 -11.67 -5.36
C CYS A 18 -9.72 -11.37 -5.99
N ILE A 19 -9.48 -10.12 -6.41
CA ILE A 19 -8.19 -9.71 -6.97
C ILE A 19 -7.09 -9.83 -5.92
N HIS A 20 -7.34 -9.34 -4.71
CA HIS A 20 -6.39 -9.41 -3.60
C HIS A 20 -6.03 -10.85 -3.24
N GLU A 21 -7.02 -11.74 -3.12
CA GLU A 21 -6.79 -13.16 -2.84
C GLU A 21 -5.92 -13.83 -3.92
N ARG A 22 -6.15 -13.51 -5.21
CA ARG A 22 -5.30 -13.98 -6.32
C ARG A 22 -3.87 -13.45 -6.20
N TRP A 23 -3.73 -12.19 -5.81
CA TRP A 23 -2.42 -11.57 -5.63
C TRP A 23 -1.63 -12.21 -4.49
N MET A 24 -2.28 -12.47 -3.35
CA MET A 24 -1.65 -13.13 -2.20
C MET A 24 -1.26 -14.58 -2.48
N ARG A 25 -1.85 -15.21 -3.50
CA ARG A 25 -1.48 -16.55 -3.98
C ARG A 25 -0.44 -16.54 -5.11
N SER A 26 0.20 -15.40 -5.37
CA SER A 26 1.24 -15.23 -6.39
C SER A 26 0.78 -15.60 -7.81
N HIS A 27 -0.46 -15.28 -8.18
CA HIS A 27 -0.91 -15.42 -9.56
C HIS A 27 -0.14 -14.46 -10.50
N PHE A 28 -0.03 -14.84 -11.79
CA PHE A 28 0.68 -14.07 -12.82
C PHE A 28 0.19 -12.61 -12.93
N ALA A 29 1.15 -11.67 -13.00
CA ALA A 29 0.93 -10.22 -13.09
C ALA A 29 -0.13 -9.84 -14.14
N ALA A 30 -0.01 -10.38 -15.36
CA ALA A 30 -0.92 -10.08 -16.47
C ALA A 30 -2.40 -10.38 -16.16
N HIS A 31 -2.68 -11.41 -15.36
CA HIS A 31 -4.06 -11.73 -14.97
C HIS A 31 -4.60 -10.76 -13.93
N ILE A 32 -3.75 -10.26 -13.04
CA ILE A 32 -4.12 -9.30 -12.00
C ILE A 32 -4.36 -7.93 -12.63
N GLU A 33 -3.46 -7.47 -13.51
CA GLU A 33 -3.61 -6.22 -14.24
C GLU A 33 -4.88 -6.21 -15.09
N THR A 34 -5.15 -7.31 -15.81
CA THR A 34 -6.40 -7.47 -16.57
C THR A 34 -7.63 -7.40 -15.68
N ALA A 35 -7.60 -8.08 -14.52
CA ALA A 35 -8.71 -8.07 -13.57
C ALA A 35 -8.93 -6.68 -12.95
N LEU A 36 -7.85 -5.95 -12.64
CA LEU A 36 -7.91 -4.57 -12.14
C LEU A 36 -8.58 -3.65 -13.16
N ASP A 37 -8.16 -3.70 -14.42
CA ASP A 37 -8.75 -2.89 -15.50
C ASP A 37 -10.25 -3.18 -15.69
N LEU A 38 -10.64 -4.46 -15.69
CA LEU A 38 -12.05 -4.86 -15.80
C LEU A 38 -12.87 -4.35 -14.61
N LEU A 39 -12.38 -4.53 -13.38
CA LEU A 39 -13.07 -4.11 -12.18
C LEU A 39 -13.24 -2.59 -12.14
N TRP A 40 -12.21 -1.84 -12.50
CA TRP A 40 -12.25 -0.38 -12.55
C TRP A 40 -13.30 0.12 -13.55
N LYS A 41 -13.31 -0.42 -14.77
CA LYS A 41 -14.29 -0.05 -15.81
C LYS A 41 -15.74 -0.32 -15.40
N ARG A 42 -15.96 -1.37 -14.61
CA ARG A 42 -17.31 -1.85 -14.28
C ARG A 42 -17.84 -1.30 -12.96
N ALA A 43 -16.96 -1.13 -11.97
CA ALA A 43 -17.34 -0.88 -10.58
C ALA A 43 -16.40 0.11 -9.86
N GLY A 44 -15.65 0.95 -10.58
CA GLY A 44 -14.63 1.85 -10.02
C GLY A 44 -15.09 2.69 -8.82
N ALA A 45 -16.36 3.13 -8.80
CA ALA A 45 -16.92 3.92 -7.71
C ALA A 45 -17.04 3.18 -6.36
N SER A 46 -17.06 1.84 -6.38
CA SER A 46 -17.15 0.99 -5.17
C SER A 46 -15.87 0.20 -4.89
N VAL A 47 -14.80 0.44 -5.65
CA VAL A 47 -13.48 -0.16 -5.39
C VAL A 47 -12.89 0.47 -4.13
N PRO A 48 -12.48 -0.34 -3.13
CA PRO A 48 -11.95 0.19 -1.88
C PRO A 48 -10.51 0.68 -2.01
N GLU A 49 -10.17 1.73 -1.26
CA GLU A 49 -8.84 2.38 -1.25
C GLU A 49 -7.69 1.48 -0.79
N TRP A 50 -7.98 0.30 -0.21
CA TRP A 50 -6.94 -0.65 0.19
C TRP A 50 -6.43 -1.50 -0.97
N LEU A 51 -7.15 -1.57 -2.10
CA LEU A 51 -6.72 -2.28 -3.29
C LEU A 51 -5.81 -1.35 -4.12
N PRO A 52 -4.52 -1.70 -4.31
CA PRO A 52 -3.64 -0.89 -5.14
C PRO A 52 -4.09 -0.91 -6.60
N MET A 53 -3.92 0.21 -7.28
CA MET A 53 -4.38 0.40 -8.66
C MET A 53 -3.43 -0.19 -9.72
N ARG A 54 -2.34 -0.84 -9.30
CA ARG A 54 -1.35 -1.46 -10.19
C ARG A 54 -0.76 -2.71 -9.57
N TYR A 55 -0.33 -3.65 -10.40
CA TYR A 55 0.41 -4.81 -9.90
C TYR A 55 1.76 -4.40 -9.30
N ILE A 56 2.11 -5.05 -8.19
CA ILE A 56 3.32 -4.86 -7.39
C ILE A 56 3.72 -6.27 -6.93
N SER A 57 4.81 -6.79 -7.47
CA SER A 57 5.25 -8.17 -7.23
C SER A 57 5.52 -8.47 -5.76
N TRP A 58 6.11 -7.52 -5.03
CA TRP A 58 6.48 -7.69 -3.63
C TRP A 58 5.35 -7.36 -2.64
N LEU A 59 4.15 -7.02 -3.11
CA LEU A 59 3.03 -6.68 -2.22
C LEU A 59 2.72 -7.79 -1.18
N PRO A 60 2.65 -9.10 -1.53
CA PRO A 60 2.46 -10.15 -0.53
C PRO A 60 3.53 -10.13 0.57
N THR A 61 4.80 -9.96 0.18
CA THR A 61 5.92 -9.83 1.13
C THR A 61 5.72 -8.64 2.08
N ALA A 62 5.23 -7.50 1.59
CA ALA A 62 4.94 -6.35 2.42
C ALA A 62 3.82 -6.62 3.44
N TYR A 63 2.76 -7.35 3.06
CA TYR A 63 1.72 -7.81 3.99
C TYR A 63 2.32 -8.73 5.06
N ASP A 64 3.11 -9.73 4.67
CA ASP A 64 3.73 -10.69 5.59
C ASP A 64 4.69 -10.03 6.57
N VAL A 65 5.47 -9.05 6.11
CA VAL A 65 6.37 -8.28 6.97
C VAL A 65 5.57 -7.40 7.94
N ALA A 66 4.59 -6.65 7.44
CA ALA A 66 3.81 -5.73 8.27
C ALA A 66 2.95 -6.48 9.32
N ALA A 67 2.46 -7.68 9.01
CA ALA A 67 1.69 -8.53 9.92
C ALA A 67 2.49 -8.96 11.17
N ARG A 68 3.83 -8.93 11.12
CA ARG A 68 4.70 -9.25 12.28
C ARG A 68 4.67 -8.16 13.35
N PHE A 69 4.20 -6.96 13.02
CA PHE A 69 4.17 -5.82 13.93
C PHE A 69 2.79 -5.67 14.56
N THR A 70 2.79 -5.49 15.88
CA THR A 70 1.59 -5.20 16.66
C THR A 70 1.77 -3.91 17.42
N ALA A 71 0.69 -3.15 17.53
CA ALA A 71 0.68 -1.88 18.24
C ALA A 71 0.19 -2.04 19.67
N ASN A 72 0.92 -1.44 20.61
CA ASN A 72 0.56 -1.45 22.03
C ASN A 72 -0.10 -0.12 22.42
N GLY A 73 -1.42 -0.17 22.59
CA GLY A 73 -2.23 0.94 23.07
C GLY A 73 -2.63 1.95 21.99
N ARG A 74 -3.68 2.71 22.28
CA ARG A 74 -4.27 3.69 21.37
C ARG A 74 -3.58 5.04 21.46
N GLY A 75 -3.59 5.77 20.35
CA GLY A 75 -3.06 7.11 20.22
C GLY A 75 -3.59 7.79 18.96
N ARG A 76 -2.80 8.71 18.40
CA ARG A 76 -3.18 9.54 17.25
C ARG A 76 -2.26 9.39 16.05
N SER A 77 -1.29 8.48 16.13
CA SER A 77 -0.33 8.26 15.05
C SER A 77 -0.76 7.10 14.16
N ASN A 78 -0.47 7.23 12.88
CA ASN A 78 -0.81 6.31 11.81
C ASN A 78 0.48 5.93 11.08
N LEU A 79 0.69 4.65 10.84
CA LEU A 79 1.74 4.17 9.93
C LEU A 79 1.20 4.15 8.51
N TYR A 80 2.06 4.41 7.54
CA TYR A 80 1.69 4.32 6.14
C TYR A 80 2.86 3.87 5.28
N LEU A 81 2.51 3.27 4.16
CA LEU A 81 3.42 2.94 3.08
C LEU A 81 2.99 3.74 1.85
N ILE A 82 3.95 4.34 1.15
CA ILE A 82 3.70 4.99 -0.15
C ILE A 82 4.52 4.25 -1.19
N LEU A 83 3.87 3.85 -2.28
CA LEU A 83 4.54 3.26 -3.43
C LEU A 83 5.39 4.32 -4.14
N LEU A 84 6.66 4.00 -4.38
CA LEU A 84 7.61 4.85 -5.08
C LEU A 84 7.96 4.29 -6.45
N ASP A 85 8.05 5.19 -7.42
CA ASP A 85 8.51 4.88 -8.78
C ASP A 85 10.03 5.02 -8.92
N PHE A 86 10.72 3.90 -9.13
CA PHE A 86 12.12 3.88 -9.57
C PHE A 86 12.28 3.29 -10.97
N ALA A 87 11.19 3.12 -11.74
CA ALA A 87 11.24 2.54 -13.08
C ALA A 87 11.80 3.56 -14.10
N ASP A 88 13.12 3.58 -14.23
CA ASP A 88 13.78 4.43 -15.23
C ASP A 88 13.83 3.77 -16.64
N ARG A 89 13.48 2.47 -16.78
CA ARG A 89 12.97 1.76 -17.99
C ARG A 89 12.95 0.23 -17.79
N ARG A 90 11.77 -0.39 -17.93
CA ARG A 90 11.47 -1.85 -18.00
C ARG A 90 11.86 -2.71 -16.76
N GLY A 91 10.94 -2.78 -15.79
CA GLY A 91 10.99 -3.71 -14.66
C GLY A 91 10.02 -3.31 -13.55
N ASP A 92 9.77 -4.20 -12.58
CA ASP A 92 9.01 -3.88 -11.37
C ASP A 92 9.94 -3.16 -10.36
N ASP A 93 10.44 -1.99 -10.78
CA ASP A 93 11.34 -1.12 -10.01
C ASP A 93 10.56 -0.25 -9.02
N HIS A 94 9.54 -0.82 -8.38
CA HIS A 94 8.81 -0.12 -7.35
C HIS A 94 9.52 -0.29 -6.00
N GLY A 95 9.66 0.82 -5.28
CA GLY A 95 10.06 0.81 -3.87
C GLY A 95 8.94 1.31 -2.98
N VAL A 96 9.23 1.44 -1.70
CA VAL A 96 8.28 1.92 -0.71
C VAL A 96 8.90 2.99 0.16
N TYR A 97 8.12 4.02 0.45
CA TYR A 97 8.42 4.96 1.52
C TYR A 97 7.63 4.56 2.77
N VAL A 98 8.34 4.39 3.89
CA VAL A 98 7.72 4.13 5.20
C VAL A 98 7.65 5.44 5.96
N GLY A 99 6.48 5.74 6.54
CA GLY A 99 6.33 6.92 7.36
C GLY A 99 5.28 6.77 8.45
N MET A 100 5.34 7.69 9.42
CA MET A 100 4.27 7.88 10.41
C MET A 100 3.78 9.33 10.47
N SER A 101 2.51 9.51 10.81
CA SER A 101 1.91 10.85 10.96
C SER A 101 0.73 10.86 11.92
N ARG A 102 0.39 12.05 12.43
CA ARG A 102 -0.89 12.27 13.12
C ARG A 102 -2.07 12.45 12.15
N TYR A 103 -1.78 12.75 10.89
CA TYR A 103 -2.78 12.84 9.82
C TYR A 103 -3.12 11.44 9.29
N SER A 104 -4.23 11.32 8.56
CA SER A 104 -4.49 10.07 7.83
C SER A 104 -3.39 9.84 6.76
N PRO A 105 -3.13 8.59 6.38
CA PRO A 105 -2.18 8.27 5.31
C PRO A 105 -2.43 9.07 4.02
N ALA A 106 -3.69 9.14 3.56
CA ALA A 106 -4.08 9.91 2.38
C ALA A 106 -3.79 11.40 2.53
N GLN A 107 -4.21 12.01 3.66
CA GLN A 107 -3.93 13.42 3.93
C GLN A 107 -2.42 13.72 3.98
N ARG A 108 -1.63 12.81 4.55
CA ARG A 108 -0.18 12.98 4.64
C ARG A 108 0.48 12.85 3.27
N PHE A 109 0.00 11.95 2.43
CA PHE A 109 0.42 11.83 1.04
C PHE A 109 0.12 13.11 0.26
N ASP A 110 -1.08 13.67 0.36
CA ASP A 110 -1.43 14.95 -0.28
C ASP A 110 -0.49 16.08 0.17
N GLN A 111 -0.22 16.18 1.48
CA GLN A 111 0.75 17.15 2.01
C GLN A 111 2.14 16.98 1.37
N HIS A 112 2.61 15.74 1.20
CA HIS A 112 3.87 15.49 0.50
C HIS A 112 3.80 15.95 -0.95
N LYS A 113 2.71 15.64 -1.68
CA LYS A 113 2.53 16.03 -3.09
C LYS A 113 2.41 17.53 -3.30
N THR A 114 1.92 18.28 -2.29
CA THR A 114 1.87 19.75 -2.32
C THR A 114 3.12 20.43 -1.74
N GLY A 115 4.17 19.67 -1.40
CA GLY A 115 5.42 20.22 -0.87
C GLY A 115 5.40 20.59 0.62
N ILE A 116 4.31 20.32 1.35
CA ILE A 116 4.17 20.66 2.76
C ILE A 116 4.91 19.61 3.59
N ARG A 117 6.06 20.00 4.17
CA ARG A 117 6.95 19.11 4.94
C ARG A 117 7.22 17.82 4.17
N ALA A 118 7.48 17.95 2.88
CA ALA A 118 7.54 16.82 1.98
C ALA A 118 8.87 16.07 2.08
N ALA A 119 8.81 14.74 2.04
CA ALA A 119 9.97 13.91 1.76
C ALA A 119 10.27 14.02 0.26
N GLY A 120 11.54 14.28 -0.09
CA GLY A 120 11.94 14.50 -1.49
C GLY A 120 11.64 13.29 -2.39
N SER A 121 11.78 12.07 -1.86
CA SER A 121 11.45 10.82 -2.55
C SER A 121 9.95 10.73 -2.85
N VAL A 122 9.08 10.96 -1.87
CA VAL A 122 7.61 10.95 -2.05
C VAL A 122 7.16 12.07 -2.99
N LEU A 123 7.70 13.28 -2.85
CA LEU A 123 7.32 14.40 -3.70
C LEU A 123 7.60 14.07 -5.18
N LYS A 124 8.81 13.57 -5.48
CA LYS A 124 9.27 13.30 -6.84
C LYS A 124 8.74 11.98 -7.42
N ARG A 125 8.64 10.93 -6.60
CA ARG A 125 8.42 9.54 -7.04
C ARG A 125 7.21 8.87 -6.41
N GLY A 126 6.56 9.52 -5.44
CA GLY A 126 5.38 8.96 -4.76
C GLY A 126 4.18 8.87 -5.69
N ILE A 127 3.63 7.67 -5.76
CA ILE A 127 2.54 7.27 -6.66
C ILE A 127 1.20 7.19 -5.92
N GLU A 128 1.09 6.27 -4.96
CA GLU A 128 -0.16 5.96 -4.24
C GLU A 128 0.15 5.44 -2.84
N VAL A 129 -0.83 5.52 -1.94
CA VAL A 129 -0.72 4.99 -0.58
C VAL A 129 -1.10 3.51 -0.60
N LEU A 130 -0.24 2.65 -0.06
CA LEU A 130 -0.53 1.23 0.15
C LEU A 130 -1.20 1.05 1.53
N THR A 131 -2.50 1.30 1.58
CA THR A 131 -3.27 1.28 2.84
C THR A 131 -3.32 -0.11 3.46
N GLY A 132 -3.47 -1.15 2.63
CA GLY A 132 -3.71 -2.51 3.10
C GLY A 132 -2.68 -3.08 4.09
N PRO A 133 -1.37 -3.11 3.77
CA PRO A 133 -0.35 -3.68 4.67
C PRO A 133 -0.28 -3.03 6.06
N THR A 134 -0.71 -1.78 6.20
CA THR A 134 -0.59 -1.03 7.48
C THR A 134 -1.95 -0.71 8.11
N LEU A 135 -3.05 -1.28 7.61
CA LEU A 135 -4.40 -0.97 8.09
C LEU A 135 -4.61 -1.28 9.58
N HIS A 136 -3.90 -2.27 10.13
CA HIS A 136 -3.93 -2.62 11.56
C HIS A 136 -3.02 -1.73 12.43
N LEU A 137 -2.21 -0.87 11.83
CA LEU A 137 -1.24 0.01 12.50
C LEU A 137 -1.68 1.48 12.53
N GLN A 138 -2.99 1.70 12.68
CA GLN A 138 -3.63 3.01 12.73
C GLN A 138 -4.03 3.40 14.16
N HIS A 139 -4.03 4.71 14.45
CA HIS A 139 -4.41 5.27 15.75
C HIS A 139 -3.63 4.70 16.95
N ILE A 140 -2.30 4.65 16.83
CA ILE A 140 -1.39 4.09 17.82
C ILE A 140 -0.61 5.19 18.56
N LYS A 141 0.01 4.84 19.69
CA LYS A 141 0.86 5.77 20.46
C LYS A 141 2.05 6.24 19.63
N LEU A 142 2.45 7.52 19.79
CA LEU A 142 3.56 8.10 19.04
C LEU A 142 4.89 7.35 19.22
N SER A 143 5.23 6.98 20.45
CA SER A 143 6.45 6.19 20.73
C SER A 143 6.40 4.80 20.11
N CYS A 144 5.21 4.19 20.06
CA CYS A 144 5.00 2.92 19.40
C CYS A 144 5.11 3.06 17.88
N ALA A 145 4.59 4.16 17.32
CA ALA A 145 4.68 4.45 15.90
C ALA A 145 6.12 4.65 15.43
N ALA A 146 6.89 5.49 16.12
CA ALA A 146 8.29 5.74 15.76
C ALA A 146 9.14 4.45 15.82
N ARG A 147 8.92 3.60 16.83
CA ARG A 147 9.60 2.30 16.93
C ARG A 147 9.21 1.35 15.78
N ILE A 148 7.90 1.25 15.48
CA ILE A 148 7.41 0.37 14.42
C ILE A 148 7.85 0.87 13.05
N GLU A 149 7.84 2.18 12.80
CA GLU A 149 8.28 2.77 11.53
C GLU A 149 9.69 2.34 11.16
N SER A 150 10.66 2.58 12.05
CA SER A 150 12.06 2.22 11.82
C SER A 150 12.25 0.71 11.69
N ALA A 151 11.61 -0.08 12.55
CA ALA A 151 11.72 -1.54 12.49
C ALA A 151 11.05 -2.15 11.25
N LEU A 152 9.93 -1.57 10.80
CA LEU A 152 9.24 -1.99 9.58
C LEU A 152 10.06 -1.63 8.33
N ALA A 153 10.66 -0.43 8.29
CA ALA A 153 11.55 -0.03 7.21
C ALA A 153 12.73 -1.01 7.06
N GLY A 154 13.41 -1.33 8.17
CA GLY A 154 14.49 -2.33 8.18
C GLY A 154 14.01 -3.71 7.72
N ALA A 155 12.89 -4.21 8.26
CA ALA A 155 12.38 -5.53 7.91
C ALA A 155 11.92 -5.65 6.45
N LEU A 156 11.41 -4.57 5.84
CA LEU A 156 11.07 -4.51 4.42
C LEU A 156 12.34 -4.52 3.55
N ALA A 157 13.37 -3.78 3.96
CA ALA A 157 14.66 -3.77 3.28
C ALA A 157 15.35 -5.14 3.33
N ASP A 158 15.35 -5.79 4.50
CA ASP A 158 15.88 -7.15 4.68
C ASP A 158 15.13 -8.20 3.85
N ALA A 159 13.85 -7.94 3.54
CA ALA A 159 13.04 -8.76 2.65
C ALA A 159 13.29 -8.46 1.14
N GLY A 160 14.24 -7.59 0.82
CA GLY A 160 14.64 -7.25 -0.55
C GLY A 160 13.80 -6.14 -1.20
N ILE A 161 12.92 -5.46 -0.46
CA ILE A 161 12.14 -4.34 -0.96
C ILE A 161 12.98 -3.07 -0.88
N ARG A 162 12.99 -2.24 -1.93
CA ARG A 162 13.67 -0.95 -1.88
C ARG A 162 12.90 0.00 -0.97
N VAL A 163 13.54 0.49 0.10
CA VAL A 163 12.91 1.35 1.12
C VAL A 163 13.53 2.74 1.14
N GLU A 164 12.69 3.76 1.28
CA GLU A 164 13.05 5.13 1.66
C GLU A 164 12.34 5.45 2.99
N GLU A 165 12.98 6.21 3.88
CA GLU A 165 12.39 6.59 5.17
C GLU A 165 12.34 8.11 5.37
N GLY A 166 11.50 8.55 6.31
CA GLY A 166 11.23 9.96 6.59
C GLY A 166 12.05 10.62 7.69
N HIS A 167 12.93 9.86 8.34
CA HIS A 167 13.66 10.25 9.55
C HIS A 167 15.16 10.28 9.32
#